data_AF-A0A3D1J4U7-F1
#
_entry.id   AF-A0A3D1J4U7-F1
#
_cell.length_a   1.000
_cell.length_b   1.000
_cell.length_c   1.000
_cell.angle_alpha   90.00
_cell.angle_beta   90.00
_cell.angle_gamma   90.00
#
_symmetry.space_group_name_H-M   'P 1'
#
loop_
_entity.id
_entity.type
_entity.pdbx_description
1 polymer ?
#
loop_
_entity_poly.entity_id
_entity_poly.type
_entity_poly.pdbx_seq_one_letter_code
_entity_poly.pdbx_strand_id
1 'polypeptide(L)'
;RGEPIVFPASVVSPAENGAGETWETYIGQGLEAKFTLDELQRSGVRPSVALPADSLFGLVDLQNGFEPTEYWLGTANFFAITQYNRSFFYAMSVIDLGA
;
A
#
# COMPACT_ATOMS: atom_id res chain seq x y z
N ARG A 1 4.01 10.51 19.79
CA ARG A 1 3.23 9.57 18.95
C ARG A 1 3.99 9.46 17.64
N GLY A 2 4.38 8.26 17.20
CA GLY A 2 5.13 8.10 15.94
C GLY A 2 4.26 8.48 14.74
N GLU A 3 4.89 8.92 13.65
CA GLU A 3 4.18 9.16 12.39
C GLU A 3 3.57 7.85 11.84
N PRO A 4 2.39 7.89 11.20
CA PRO A 4 1.82 6.70 10.58
C PRO A 4 2.77 6.12 9.53
N ILE A 5 2.93 4.80 9.53
CA ILE A 5 3.85 4.10 8.61
C ILE A 5 3.12 3.36 7.48
N VAL A 6 1.79 3.31 7.54
CA VAL A 6 0.90 2.70 6.55
C VAL A 6 -0.36 3.56 6.42
N PHE A 7 -0.90 3.67 5.20
CA PHE A 7 -2.01 4.55 4.89
C PHE A 7 -3.09 3.83 4.08
N PRO A 8 -4.38 3.97 4.41
CA PRO A 8 -5.45 3.32 3.65
C PRO A 8 -5.56 3.91 2.25
N ALA A 9 -5.85 3.04 1.28
CA ALA A 9 -6.07 3.41 -0.11
C ALA A 9 -7.22 2.61 -0.73
N SER A 10 -7.80 3.13 -1.80
CA SER A 10 -8.65 2.37 -2.71
C SER A 10 -7.99 2.26 -4.08
N VAL A 11 -8.48 1.33 -4.90
CA VAL A 11 -8.04 1.14 -6.28
C VAL A 11 -9.23 1.31 -7.22
N VAL A 12 -8.98 1.91 -8.37
CA VAL A 12 -9.95 2.07 -9.45
C VAL A 12 -9.75 0.94 -10.45
N SER A 13 -10.82 0.35 -10.98
CA SER A 13 -10.67 -0.74 -11.95
C SER A 13 -9.95 -0.25 -13.21
N PRO A 14 -9.19 -1.11 -13.93
CA PRO A 14 -8.52 -0.72 -15.17
C PRO A 14 -9.48 -0.12 -16.21
N ALA A 15 -10.71 -0.61 -16.28
CA ALA A 15 -11.74 -0.09 -17.18
C ALA A 15 -12.16 1.35 -16.85
N GLU A 16 -12.17 1.71 -15.55
CA GLU A 16 -12.54 3.04 -15.07
C GLU A 16 -11.36 4.02 -15.06
N ASN A 17 -10.12 3.54 -14.89
CA ASN A 17 -8.93 4.39 -14.90
C ASN A 17 -8.56 4.86 -16.32
N GLY A 18 -9.00 4.15 -17.36
CA GLY A 18 -8.72 4.45 -18.78
C GLY A 18 -7.53 3.68 -19.34
N ALA A 19 -7.11 4.01 -20.57
CA ALA A 19 -5.96 3.39 -21.21
C ALA A 19 -4.64 3.93 -20.60
N GLY A 20 -4.20 3.30 -19.51
CA GLY A 20 -2.97 3.64 -18.79
C GLY A 20 -2.38 2.44 -18.05
N GLU A 21 -1.33 2.69 -17.28
CA GLU A 21 -0.80 1.70 -16.34
C GLU A 21 -1.85 1.37 -15.27
N THR A 22 -1.85 0.13 -14.77
CA THR A 22 -2.86 -0.35 -13.83
C THR A 22 -2.23 -0.74 -12.50
N TRP A 23 -2.94 -0.51 -11.40
CA TRP A 23 -2.48 -0.74 -10.03
C TRP A 23 -2.06 -2.18 -9.78
N GLU A 24 -2.59 -3.17 -10.52
CA GLU A 24 -2.20 -4.58 -10.40
C GLU A 24 -0.70 -4.76 -10.65
N THR A 25 -0.08 -3.93 -11.51
CA THR A 25 1.37 -3.98 -11.77
C THR A 25 2.19 -3.58 -10.54
N TYR A 26 1.61 -2.84 -9.59
CA TYR A 26 2.29 -2.36 -8.38
C TYR A 26 2.22 -3.35 -7.20
N ILE A 27 1.48 -4.45 -7.34
CA ILE A 27 1.44 -5.56 -6.37
C ILE A 27 2.49 -6.60 -6.72
N GLY A 28 2.96 -7.35 -5.71
CA GLY A 28 3.97 -8.38 -5.91
C GLY A 28 5.35 -7.81 -6.26
N GLN A 29 5.54 -6.51 -6.09
CA GLN A 29 6.77 -5.77 -6.42
C GLN A 29 7.88 -5.93 -5.36
N GLY A 30 7.80 -6.96 -4.52
CA GLY A 30 8.70 -7.18 -3.39
C GLY A 30 8.18 -6.54 -2.09
N LEU A 31 9.01 -6.59 -1.06
CA LEU A 31 8.69 -6.10 0.28
C LEU A 31 9.43 -4.78 0.52
N GLU A 32 9.18 -3.79 -0.33
CA GLU A 32 9.86 -2.50 -0.29
C GLU A 32 8.97 -1.34 -0.76
N ALA A 33 9.23 -0.16 -0.21
CA ALA A 33 8.65 1.10 -0.68
C ALA A 33 9.57 1.72 -1.72
N LYS A 34 9.14 1.74 -2.98
CA LYS A 34 9.97 2.20 -4.11
C LYS A 34 9.24 3.01 -5.17
N PHE A 35 7.93 3.16 -5.04
CA PHE A 35 7.11 3.91 -5.98
C PHE A 35 6.77 5.28 -5.40
N THR A 36 6.80 6.28 -6.25
CA THR A 36 6.34 7.62 -5.90
C THR A 36 4.82 7.64 -5.77
N LEU A 37 4.30 8.61 -5.02
CA LEU A 37 2.85 8.82 -4.90
C LEU A 37 2.19 9.05 -6.27
N ASP A 38 2.87 9.78 -7.14
CA ASP A 38 2.41 10.18 -8.47
C ASP A 38 2.28 8.99 -9.43
N GLU A 39 3.24 8.05 -9.42
CA GLU A 39 3.16 6.76 -10.14
C GLU A 39 1.92 5.95 -9.71
N LEU A 40 1.73 5.78 -8.40
CA LEU A 40 0.60 5.02 -7.85
C LEU A 40 -0.74 5.70 -8.19
N GLN A 41 -0.81 7.03 -8.12
CA GLN A 41 -2.03 7.74 -8.47
C GLN A 41 -2.37 7.63 -9.96
N ARG A 42 -1.38 7.70 -10.85
CA ARG A 42 -1.60 7.48 -12.30
C ARG A 42 -2.09 6.08 -12.61
N SER A 43 -1.69 5.08 -11.83
CA SER A 43 -2.11 3.69 -12.04
C SER A 43 -3.50 3.32 -11.49
N GLY A 44 -4.16 4.27 -10.83
CA GLY A 44 -5.52 4.07 -10.29
C GLY A 44 -5.59 3.91 -8.77
N VAL A 45 -4.46 3.98 -8.05
CA VAL A 45 -4.46 4.01 -6.58
C VAL A 45 -4.96 5.36 -6.08
N ARG A 46 -5.80 5.37 -5.07
CA ARG A 46 -6.38 6.57 -4.46
C ARG A 46 -6.14 6.52 -2.95
N PRO A 47 -5.14 7.25 -2.43
CA PRO A 47 -4.97 7.38 -0.98
C PRO A 47 -6.21 7.99 -0.33
N SER A 48 -6.64 7.44 0.81
CA SER A 48 -7.79 7.97 1.55
C SER A 48 -7.45 9.19 2.42
N VAL A 49 -6.15 9.52 2.53
CA VAL A 49 -5.63 10.68 3.28
C VAL A 49 -4.54 11.38 2.49
N ALA A 50 -4.24 12.64 2.83
CA ALA A 50 -3.12 13.36 2.23
C ALA A 50 -1.79 12.70 2.65
N LEU A 51 -0.93 12.43 1.67
CA LEU A 51 0.38 11.81 1.88
C LEU A 51 1.52 12.78 1.57
N PRO A 52 2.70 12.61 2.19
CA PRO A 52 3.88 13.36 1.83
C PRO A 52 4.28 13.07 0.37
N ALA A 53 4.39 14.12 -0.45
CA ALA A 53 4.64 13.98 -1.89
C ALA A 53 6.02 13.40 -2.21
N ASP A 54 7.03 13.69 -1.39
CA ASP A 54 8.43 13.27 -1.61
C ASP A 54 8.75 11.89 -1.00
N SER A 55 7.74 11.14 -0.53
CA SER A 55 7.91 9.81 0.04
C SER A 55 7.72 8.71 -1.00
N LEU A 56 8.40 7.58 -0.76
CA LEU A 56 8.20 6.36 -1.50
C LEU A 56 7.25 5.43 -0.74
N PHE A 57 6.47 4.68 -1.51
CA PHE A 57 5.48 3.74 -1.03
C PHE A 57 5.54 2.42 -1.79
N GLY A 58 4.93 1.38 -1.21
CA GLY A 58 4.57 0.16 -1.91
C GLY A 58 3.06 -0.08 -1.75
N LEU A 59 2.43 -0.63 -2.79
CA LEU A 59 1.02 -1.02 -2.73
C LEU A 59 0.91 -2.39 -2.07
N VAL A 60 0.10 -2.46 -1.03
CA VAL A 60 -0.14 -3.66 -0.22
C VAL A 60 -1.59 -4.09 -0.42
N ASP A 61 -1.79 -5.32 -0.87
CA ASP A 61 -3.08 -5.99 -0.90
C ASP A 61 -3.22 -6.90 0.32
N LEU A 62 -4.18 -6.60 1.19
CA LEU A 62 -4.48 -7.39 2.37
C LEU A 62 -5.77 -8.15 2.13
N GLN A 63 -5.63 -9.44 1.84
CA GLN A 63 -6.78 -10.34 1.67
C GLN A 63 -7.34 -10.73 3.04
N ASN A 64 -8.65 -10.54 3.22
CA ASN A 64 -9.35 -10.82 4.48
C ASN A 64 -10.43 -11.89 4.29
N GLY A 65 -10.01 -13.10 3.93
CA GLY A 65 -10.91 -14.23 3.72
C GLY A 65 -11.90 -14.01 2.58
N PHE A 66 -13.19 -13.90 2.90
CA PHE A 66 -14.27 -13.65 1.93
C PHE A 66 -14.64 -12.16 1.80
N GLU A 67 -14.09 -11.31 2.67
CA GLU A 67 -14.29 -9.86 2.59
C GLU A 67 -13.51 -9.27 1.41
N PRO A 68 -13.92 -8.09 0.91
CA PRO A 68 -13.16 -7.36 -0.10
C PRO A 68 -11.70 -7.16 0.33
N THR A 69 -10.78 -7.24 -0.63
CA THR A 69 -9.36 -6.96 -0.39
C THR A 69 -9.19 -5.51 0.05
N GLU A 70 -8.45 -5.31 1.12
CA GLU A 70 -8.11 -3.98 1.61
C GLU A 70 -6.78 -3.54 0.99
N TYR A 71 -6.71 -2.30 0.51
CA TYR A 71 -5.51 -1.76 -0.10
C TYR A 71 -4.86 -0.71 0.79
N TRP A 72 -3.54 -0.78 0.88
CA TRP A 72 -2.75 0.10 1.74
C TRP A 72 -1.50 0.58 1.03
N LEU A 73 -1.03 1.77 1.41
CA LEU A 73 0.24 2.33 1.01
C LEU A 73 1.23 2.21 2.19
N GLY A 74 2.18 1.29 2.05
CA GLY A 74 3.22 1.05 3.05
C GLY A 74 4.45 1.92 2.82
N THR A 75 4.98 2.53 3.88
CA THR A 75 6.27 3.25 3.84
C THR A 75 7.45 2.30 4.03
N ALA A 76 8.68 2.80 3.89
CA ALA A 76 9.89 2.03 4.24
C ALA A 76 9.85 1.46 5.67
N ASN A 77 9.28 2.20 6.63
CA ASN A 77 9.13 1.73 8.02
C ASN A 77 8.13 0.58 8.15
N PHE A 78 7.05 0.57 7.35
CA PHE A 78 6.14 -0.58 7.27
C PHE A 78 6.89 -1.82 6.75
N PHE A 79 7.63 -1.67 5.65
CA PHE A 79 8.38 -2.77 5.06
C PHE A 79 9.54 -3.27 5.92
N ALA A 80 10.08 -2.45 6.84
CA ALA A 80 11.07 -2.90 7.82
C ALA A 80 10.51 -4.01 8.74
N ILE A 81 9.22 -3.99 9.07
CA ILE A 81 8.57 -5.05 9.87
C ILE A 81 8.61 -6.39 9.12
N THR A 82 8.49 -6.35 7.79
CA THR A 82 8.48 -7.56 6.95
C THR A 82 9.83 -8.28 6.88
N GLN A 83 10.91 -7.66 7.38
CA GLN A 83 12.23 -8.29 7.50
C GLN A 83 12.26 -9.37 8.59
N TYR A 84 11.40 -9.25 9.62
CA TYR A 84 11.23 -10.30 10.64
C TYR A 84 10.36 -11.44 10.13
N ASN A 85 9.30 -11.11 9.40
CA ASN A 85 8.38 -12.05 8.80
C ASN A 85 7.83 -11.48 7.50
N ARG A 86 8.09 -12.18 6.39
CA ARG A 86 7.76 -11.78 5.01
C ARG A 86 6.26 -11.86 4.69
N SER A 87 5.43 -11.24 5.53
CA SER A 87 3.97 -11.25 5.44
C SER A 87 3.41 -9.85 5.73
N PHE A 88 2.61 -9.32 4.80
CA PHE A 88 1.88 -8.07 5.01
C PHE A 88 0.84 -8.18 6.12
N PHE A 89 0.20 -9.34 6.25
CA PHE A 89 -0.72 -9.61 7.35
C PHE A 89 -0.03 -9.51 8.70
N TYR A 90 1.16 -10.12 8.84
CA TYR A 90 1.95 -9.98 10.06
C TYR A 90 2.32 -8.52 10.36
N ALA A 91 2.80 -7.78 9.34
CA ALA A 91 3.16 -6.38 9.52
C ALA A 91 1.96 -5.52 9.95
N MET A 92 0.79 -5.73 9.35
CA MET A 92 -0.45 -5.05 9.75
C MET A 92 -0.89 -5.42 11.16
N SER A 93 -0.82 -6.70 11.56
CA SER A 93 -1.16 -7.11 12.93
C SER A 93 -0.24 -6.49 13.99
N VAL A 94 1.07 -6.34 13.69
CA VAL A 94 2.02 -5.66 14.60
C VAL A 94 1.65 -4.18 14.77
N ILE A 95 1.22 -3.53 13.69
CA ILE A 95 0.79 -2.13 13.72
C ILE A 95 -0.51 -1.98 14.51
N ASP A 96 -1.51 -2.82 14.26
CA ASP A 96 -2.82 -2.78 14.93
C ASP A 96 -2.70 -3.04 16.44
N LEU A 97 -1.85 -3.99 16.85
CA LEU A 97 -1.60 -4.27 18.27
C LEU A 97 -0.91 -3.10 19.00
N GLY A 98 -0.11 -2.31 18.29
CA GLY A 98 0.64 -1.18 18.84
C GLY A 98 -0.09 0.17 18.80
N ALA A 99 -1.30 0.22 18.24
CA ALA A 99 -2.06 1.44 17.97
C ALA A 99 -2.77 2.05 19.20
#